data_AF-A0A0N5CZ58-F1
#
_entry.id   AF-A0A0N5CZ58-F1
#
_cell.length_a   1.000
_cell.length_b   1.000
_cell.length_c   1.000
_cell.angle_alpha   90.00
_cell.angle_beta   90.00
_cell.angle_gamma   90.00
#
_symmetry.space_group_name_H-M   'P 1'
#
loop_
_entity.id
_entity.type
_entity.pdbx_description
1 polymer ?
#
loop_
_entity_poly.entity_id
_entity_poly.type
_entity_poly.pdbx_seq_one_letter_code
_entity_poly.pdbx_strand_id
1 'polypeptide(L)'
;MESLIPVINKLQEVFSAIGTRETEIQLPQIVVVGSQSAGKSSVLEGIVGRDFLPRGAGIVTRRPLILQLMNVPIDDKEARTTDKDTLLNLIHDRDWATFSHLKDKIFTNFDEVRQEIELETERITGKNKGISEIPINLKIFSPNAVNLTLIDLPGMTKVPVGDQPVDIEIQVRDLIMKYIGNPNSIILAVTPANQDLATSEPLKLAKEVDPDGCRTLAVLSKLDLMDHGTDAMEVLLGYVVPVKLGIIGVVNRSQADIMIKKPIEDCLRDEQSFLQRKYPTLASRNGIPYLSKTLNRLLMHHIRECLPQLKMRVNVLMAQCQTLLNSYGEPVEDYRSTLLQIITRFATAYTSTIEGTSKNIETAELCGGARICYIFHETFGRVLESIDPLGDLTQLDILTAIRNATGPRPALFVPEVGFELLVKRQIRRLQEPSLRCVELVHEELQRIVQHCGIHTQQEMQRFPRLYDKINEVVSNVLKSRLKPTNEIVENLVAIELAYINTKHPEFTDASLGNIQSIIARSVINFF
;
A
#
# COMPACT_ATOMS: atom_id res chain seq x y z
N MET A 1 0.64 -30.30 -17.81
CA MET A 1 0.58 -28.98 -18.48
C MET A 1 -0.82 -28.38 -18.42
N GLU A 2 -1.86 -29.19 -18.50
CA GLU A 2 -3.27 -28.79 -18.33
C GLU A 2 -3.62 -28.19 -16.95
N SER A 3 -2.73 -28.33 -15.96
CA SER A 3 -2.91 -27.84 -14.59
C SER A 3 -2.63 -26.33 -14.38
N LEU A 4 -2.06 -25.63 -15.36
CA LEU A 4 -1.69 -24.21 -15.18
C LEU A 4 -2.89 -23.25 -15.19
N ILE A 5 -3.89 -23.54 -16.03
CA ILE A 5 -5.07 -22.68 -16.17
C ILE A 5 -5.95 -22.71 -14.90
N PRO A 6 -6.23 -23.87 -14.28
CA PRO A 6 -6.90 -23.92 -12.99
C PRO A 6 -6.19 -23.13 -11.88
N VAL A 7 -4.85 -23.11 -11.87
CA VAL A 7 -4.07 -22.33 -10.89
C VAL A 7 -4.27 -20.83 -11.09
N ILE A 8 -4.23 -20.34 -12.34
CA ILE A 8 -4.50 -18.94 -12.64
C ILE A 8 -5.94 -18.56 -12.29
N ASN A 9 -6.91 -19.42 -12.56
CA ASN A 9 -8.31 -19.18 -12.21
C ASN A 9 -8.50 -19.08 -10.69
N LYS A 10 -7.87 -19.97 -9.92
CA LYS A 10 -7.84 -19.87 -8.45
C LYS A 10 -7.20 -18.56 -7.98
N LEU A 11 -6.11 -18.13 -8.59
CA LEU A 11 -5.48 -16.84 -8.27
C LEU A 11 -6.43 -15.67 -8.54
N GLN A 12 -7.09 -15.65 -9.70
CA GLN A 12 -8.09 -14.62 -10.04
C GLN A 12 -9.20 -14.54 -8.98
N GLU A 13 -9.70 -15.70 -8.51
CA GLU A 13 -10.74 -15.75 -7.47
C GLU A 13 -10.25 -15.19 -6.12
N VAL A 14 -9.04 -15.56 -5.70
CA VAL A 14 -8.45 -15.06 -4.45
C VAL A 14 -8.27 -13.54 -4.51
N PHE A 15 -7.75 -13.01 -5.61
CA PHE A 15 -7.57 -11.57 -5.76
C PHE A 15 -8.90 -10.81 -5.84
N SER A 16 -9.90 -11.37 -6.52
CA SER A 16 -11.23 -10.77 -6.60
C SER A 16 -11.93 -10.74 -5.22
N ALA A 17 -11.74 -11.78 -4.39
CA ALA A 17 -12.34 -11.85 -3.06
C ALA A 17 -11.75 -10.86 -2.05
N ILE A 18 -10.47 -10.50 -2.19
CA ILE A 18 -9.77 -9.60 -1.27
C ILE A 18 -10.12 -8.12 -1.56
N GLY A 19 -10.81 -7.84 -2.68
CA GLY A 19 -11.38 -6.52 -3.00
C GLY A 19 -10.36 -5.38 -3.11
N THR A 20 -9.07 -5.69 -3.06
CA THR A 20 -7.98 -4.73 -3.00
C THR A 20 -6.86 -5.12 -3.97
N ARG A 21 -6.54 -4.17 -4.87
CA ARG A 21 -5.35 -4.14 -5.74
C ARG A 21 -5.25 -5.18 -6.85
N GLU A 22 -6.35 -5.47 -7.56
CA GLU A 22 -6.27 -6.10 -8.90
C GLU A 22 -5.28 -5.36 -9.84
N THR A 23 -5.05 -4.07 -9.61
CA THR A 23 -4.08 -3.24 -10.34
C THR A 23 -2.61 -3.60 -10.08
N GLU A 24 -2.25 -4.24 -8.96
CA GLU A 24 -0.84 -4.53 -8.65
C GLU A 24 -0.36 -5.89 -9.17
N ILE A 25 -1.29 -6.81 -9.38
CA ILE A 25 -1.01 -8.20 -9.77
C ILE A 25 -1.67 -8.48 -11.12
N GLN A 26 -0.88 -8.29 -12.16
CA GLN A 26 -1.26 -8.45 -13.56
C GLN A 26 -1.32 -9.94 -13.94
N LEU A 27 -2.53 -10.51 -13.95
CA LEU A 27 -2.72 -11.91 -14.32
C LEU A 27 -2.81 -12.09 -15.84
N PRO A 28 -2.34 -13.24 -16.37
CA PRO A 28 -2.48 -13.58 -17.77
C PRO A 28 -3.94 -13.85 -18.12
N GLN A 29 -4.45 -13.15 -19.14
CA GLN A 29 -5.86 -13.19 -19.54
C GLN A 29 -6.02 -12.88 -21.02
N ILE A 30 -7.09 -13.39 -21.65
CA ILE A 30 -7.45 -13.02 -23.03
C ILE A 30 -8.58 -11.99 -22.96
N VAL A 31 -8.35 -10.82 -23.55
CA VAL A 31 -9.31 -9.71 -23.57
C VAL A 31 -9.89 -9.58 -24.98
N VAL A 32 -11.21 -9.71 -25.11
CA VAL A 32 -11.90 -9.63 -26.39
C VAL A 32 -12.32 -8.19 -26.68
N VAL A 33 -11.80 -7.63 -27.77
CA VAL A 33 -12.04 -6.25 -28.19
C VAL A 33 -12.61 -6.25 -29.61
N GLY A 34 -13.61 -5.41 -29.86
CA GLY A 34 -14.26 -5.35 -31.17
C GLY A 34 -15.39 -4.34 -31.18
N SER A 35 -15.68 -3.80 -32.36
CA SER A 35 -16.83 -2.90 -32.54
C SER A 35 -18.15 -3.58 -32.18
N GLN A 36 -19.18 -2.79 -31.92
CA GLN A 36 -20.54 -3.31 -31.79
C GLN A 36 -20.89 -4.13 -33.05
N SER A 37 -21.52 -5.28 -32.86
CA SER A 37 -21.92 -6.19 -33.95
C SER A 37 -20.77 -6.79 -34.77
N ALA A 38 -19.51 -6.68 -34.33
CA ALA A 38 -18.36 -7.37 -34.93
C ALA A 38 -18.42 -8.91 -34.79
N GLY A 39 -19.38 -9.44 -34.02
CA GLY A 39 -19.53 -10.88 -33.79
C GLY A 39 -18.77 -11.42 -32.57
N LYS A 40 -18.30 -10.57 -31.65
CA LYS A 40 -17.64 -10.97 -30.39
C LYS A 40 -18.40 -12.07 -29.65
N SER A 41 -19.67 -11.82 -29.33
CA SER A 41 -20.51 -12.77 -28.60
C SER A 41 -20.71 -14.07 -29.38
N SER A 42 -20.82 -14.02 -30.71
CA SER A 42 -20.91 -15.23 -31.53
C SER A 42 -19.61 -16.04 -31.53
N VAL A 43 -18.45 -15.38 -31.52
CA VAL A 43 -17.15 -16.06 -31.39
C VAL A 43 -17.04 -16.74 -30.02
N LEU A 44 -17.44 -16.04 -28.94
CA LEU A 44 -17.42 -16.59 -27.58
C LEU A 44 -18.36 -17.79 -27.44
N GLU A 45 -19.60 -17.69 -27.93
CA GLU A 45 -20.55 -18.81 -27.94
C GLU A 45 -20.07 -19.97 -28.81
N GLY A 46 -19.40 -19.70 -29.93
CA GLY A 46 -18.75 -20.72 -30.75
C GLY A 46 -17.64 -21.46 -30.01
N ILE A 47 -16.82 -20.75 -29.23
CA ILE A 47 -15.76 -21.35 -28.41
C ILE A 47 -16.34 -22.22 -27.29
N VAL A 48 -17.43 -21.76 -26.65
CA VAL A 48 -18.09 -22.48 -25.55
C VAL A 48 -18.96 -23.64 -26.04
N GLY A 49 -19.55 -23.52 -27.23
CA GLY A 49 -20.48 -24.51 -27.79
C GLY A 49 -21.93 -24.37 -27.31
N ARG A 50 -22.29 -23.29 -26.59
CA ARG A 50 -23.63 -23.02 -26.06
C ARG A 50 -24.03 -21.56 -26.25
N ASP A 51 -25.34 -21.30 -26.26
CA ASP A 51 -25.92 -19.96 -26.37
C ASP A 51 -26.23 -19.44 -24.97
N PHE A 52 -25.48 -18.45 -24.50
CA PHE A 52 -25.62 -17.95 -23.12
C PHE A 52 -25.39 -16.46 -23.00
N LEU A 53 -24.88 -15.80 -24.04
CA LEU A 53 -24.70 -14.37 -24.00
C LEU A 53 -26.01 -13.68 -24.39
N PRO A 54 -26.30 -12.52 -23.77
CA PRO A 54 -27.42 -11.69 -24.19
C PRO A 54 -27.28 -11.31 -25.67
N ARG A 55 -28.41 -11.07 -26.34
CA ARG A 55 -28.45 -10.62 -27.75
C ARG A 55 -29.52 -9.56 -27.91
N GLY A 56 -29.18 -8.43 -28.54
CA GLY A 56 -30.12 -7.33 -28.73
C GLY A 56 -29.55 -6.20 -29.59
N ALA A 57 -30.41 -5.23 -29.91
CA ALA A 57 -30.00 -3.98 -30.56
C ALA A 57 -29.39 -3.03 -29.52
N GLY A 58 -28.28 -2.36 -29.85
CA GLY A 58 -27.54 -1.50 -28.93
C GLY A 58 -26.33 -2.20 -28.27
N ILE A 59 -25.77 -1.59 -27.21
CA ILE A 59 -24.69 -2.19 -26.42
C ILE A 59 -25.29 -3.32 -25.59
N VAL A 60 -25.00 -4.55 -25.99
CA VAL A 60 -25.50 -5.76 -25.33
C VAL A 60 -24.70 -6.05 -24.06
N THR A 61 -23.37 -6.18 -24.19
CA THR A 61 -22.44 -6.32 -23.06
C THR A 61 -22.20 -4.95 -22.43
N ARG A 62 -22.79 -4.66 -21.27
CA ARG A 62 -22.64 -3.38 -20.55
C ARG A 62 -21.70 -3.43 -19.34
N ARG A 63 -21.27 -4.63 -18.95
CA ARG A 63 -20.30 -4.90 -17.90
C ARG A 63 -19.25 -5.89 -18.44
N PRO A 64 -17.98 -5.80 -18.04
CA PRO A 64 -17.00 -6.83 -18.36
C PRO A 64 -17.50 -8.21 -17.88
N LEU A 65 -17.47 -9.20 -18.75
CA LEU A 65 -17.80 -10.59 -18.39
C LEU A 65 -16.52 -11.41 -18.37
N ILE A 66 -16.09 -11.83 -17.18
CA ILE A 66 -14.97 -12.74 -17.01
C ILE A 66 -15.52 -14.17 -17.10
N LEU A 67 -15.29 -14.78 -18.25
CA LEU A 67 -15.72 -16.13 -18.59
C LEU A 67 -14.58 -17.12 -18.37
N GLN A 68 -14.77 -18.05 -17.44
CA GLN A 68 -13.84 -19.15 -17.17
C GLN A 68 -14.46 -20.45 -17.67
N LEU A 69 -13.91 -20.98 -18.76
CA LEU A 69 -14.28 -22.26 -19.32
C LEU A 69 -13.39 -23.36 -18.72
N MET A 70 -13.99 -24.36 -18.10
CA MET A 70 -13.33 -25.44 -17.38
C MET A 70 -13.65 -26.78 -18.04
N ASN A 71 -12.62 -27.49 -18.49
CA ASN A 71 -12.74 -28.88 -18.91
C ASN A 71 -12.89 -29.76 -17.67
N VAL A 72 -13.99 -30.51 -17.60
CA VAL A 72 -14.20 -31.53 -16.58
C VAL A 72 -14.32 -32.89 -17.28
N PRO A 73 -13.29 -33.76 -17.17
CA PRO A 73 -13.32 -35.08 -17.81
C PRO A 73 -14.44 -35.95 -17.27
N ILE A 74 -14.98 -36.83 -18.12
CA ILE A 74 -16.11 -37.71 -17.78
C ILE A 74 -15.71 -38.76 -16.71
N ASP A 75 -14.41 -39.07 -16.57
CA ASP A 75 -13.89 -40.13 -15.70
C ASP A 75 -13.31 -39.65 -14.35
N ASP A 76 -13.22 -38.35 -14.10
CA ASP A 76 -12.70 -37.82 -12.83
C ASP A 76 -13.74 -37.95 -11.70
N LYS A 77 -13.69 -39.09 -11.00
CA LYS A 77 -14.45 -39.33 -9.76
C LYS A 77 -13.96 -38.46 -8.59
N GLU A 78 -12.72 -37.98 -8.62
CA GLU A 78 -12.12 -37.14 -7.55
C GLU A 78 -12.39 -35.64 -7.73
N ALA A 79 -12.67 -35.15 -8.93
CA ALA A 79 -13.19 -33.78 -9.11
C ALA A 79 -14.68 -33.67 -8.68
N ARG A 80 -15.33 -34.82 -8.47
CA ARG A 80 -16.72 -34.95 -7.99
C ARG A 80 -16.81 -35.05 -6.46
N THR A 81 -15.69 -35.13 -5.74
CA THR A 81 -15.66 -35.15 -4.28
C THR A 81 -15.57 -33.74 -3.69
N THR A 82 -16.67 -33.01 -3.74
CA THR A 82 -16.97 -31.95 -2.77
C THR A 82 -18.36 -32.21 -2.22
N ASP A 83 -18.47 -32.49 -0.91
CA ASP A 83 -19.59 -32.66 0.06
C ASP A 83 -21.08 -32.39 -0.32
N LYS A 84 -21.47 -32.33 -1.59
CA LYS A 84 -22.83 -32.16 -2.11
C LYS A 84 -23.20 -33.35 -3.02
N ASP A 85 -22.98 -34.55 -2.50
CA ASP A 85 -23.11 -35.85 -3.20
C ASP A 85 -24.55 -36.19 -3.67
N THR A 86 -25.53 -35.38 -3.27
CA THR A 86 -26.95 -35.53 -3.67
C THR A 86 -27.36 -34.70 -4.90
N LEU A 87 -26.57 -33.71 -5.34
CA LEU A 87 -26.93 -32.84 -6.47
C LEU A 87 -26.30 -33.26 -7.82
N LEU A 88 -25.14 -33.90 -7.81
CA LEU A 88 -24.36 -34.23 -9.01
C LEU A 88 -24.88 -35.47 -9.77
N ASN A 89 -25.58 -36.39 -9.10
CA ASN A 89 -26.20 -37.55 -9.74
C ASN A 89 -27.49 -37.22 -10.53
N LEU A 90 -27.98 -35.98 -10.43
CA LEU A 90 -29.20 -35.49 -11.11
C LEU A 90 -28.91 -34.68 -12.38
N ILE A 91 -27.63 -34.39 -12.68
CA ILE A 91 -27.27 -33.58 -13.85
C ILE A 91 -27.19 -34.50 -15.08
N HIS A 92 -28.33 -34.70 -15.74
CA HIS A 92 -28.40 -35.39 -17.03
C HIS A 92 -27.72 -34.61 -18.17
N ASP A 93 -27.52 -33.30 -17.99
CA ASP A 93 -26.87 -32.42 -18.95
C ASP A 93 -25.35 -32.36 -18.72
N ARG A 94 -24.56 -32.45 -19.78
CA ARG A 94 -23.10 -32.59 -19.67
C ARG A 94 -22.40 -31.28 -19.28
N ASP A 95 -23.08 -30.15 -19.43
CA ASP A 95 -22.54 -28.82 -19.22
C ASP A 95 -23.34 -28.08 -18.13
N TRP A 96 -22.65 -27.36 -17.24
CA TRP A 96 -23.28 -26.52 -16.23
C TRP A 96 -22.48 -25.23 -15.98
N ALA A 97 -23.11 -24.25 -15.35
CA ALA A 97 -22.49 -22.96 -15.06
C ALA A 97 -22.74 -22.51 -13.62
N THR A 98 -21.84 -21.69 -13.10
CA THR A 98 -21.97 -21.05 -11.78
C THR A 98 -21.51 -19.60 -11.84
N PHE A 99 -22.16 -18.74 -11.05
CA PHE A 99 -21.79 -17.34 -10.92
C PHE A 99 -21.14 -17.08 -9.57
N SER A 100 -20.15 -16.18 -9.53
CA SER A 100 -19.49 -15.81 -8.27
C SER A 100 -20.41 -15.16 -7.24
N HIS A 101 -21.45 -14.43 -7.68
CA HIS A 101 -22.44 -13.78 -6.81
C HIS A 101 -23.55 -14.72 -6.36
N LEU A 102 -23.68 -15.90 -6.97
CA LEU A 102 -24.65 -16.96 -6.63
C LEU A 102 -23.93 -18.29 -6.39
N LYS A 103 -23.05 -18.33 -5.39
CA LYS A 103 -22.16 -19.48 -5.13
C LYS A 103 -22.87 -20.82 -4.90
N ASP A 104 -24.11 -20.80 -4.43
CA ASP A 104 -24.89 -22.01 -4.12
C ASP A 104 -25.82 -22.48 -5.24
N LYS A 105 -25.97 -21.70 -6.33
CA LYS A 105 -26.87 -22.04 -7.45
C LYS A 105 -26.07 -22.58 -8.63
N ILE A 106 -26.43 -23.79 -9.07
CA ILE A 106 -25.92 -24.40 -10.30
C ILE A 106 -26.94 -24.17 -11.40
N PHE A 107 -26.47 -23.67 -12.54
CA PHE A 107 -27.29 -23.43 -13.73
C PHE A 107 -27.01 -24.54 -14.74
N THR A 108 -28.02 -25.35 -15.06
CA THR A 108 -27.95 -26.36 -16.14
C THR A 108 -28.54 -25.82 -17.44
N ASN A 109 -29.50 -24.89 -17.34
CA ASN A 109 -30.11 -24.23 -18.48
C ASN A 109 -29.35 -22.95 -18.85
N PHE A 110 -28.74 -22.92 -20.03
CA PHE A 110 -27.98 -21.75 -20.51
C PHE A 110 -28.87 -20.56 -20.89
N ASP A 111 -30.18 -20.75 -21.10
CA ASP A 111 -31.12 -19.64 -21.22
C ASP A 111 -31.28 -18.90 -19.87
N GLU A 112 -31.22 -19.62 -18.74
CA GLU A 112 -31.20 -19.00 -17.41
C GLU A 112 -29.87 -18.29 -17.13
N VAL A 113 -28.75 -18.83 -17.62
CA VAL A 113 -27.44 -18.15 -17.55
C VAL A 113 -27.51 -16.81 -18.29
N ARG A 114 -28.12 -16.79 -19.48
CA ARG A 114 -28.34 -15.55 -20.24
C ARG A 114 -29.17 -14.54 -19.46
N GLN A 115 -30.30 -14.97 -18.93
CA GLN A 115 -31.20 -14.11 -18.15
C GLN A 115 -30.50 -13.56 -16.90
N GLU A 116 -29.71 -14.39 -16.22
CA GLU A 116 -28.95 -13.96 -15.05
C GLU A 116 -27.90 -12.89 -15.39
N ILE A 117 -27.20 -13.02 -16.52
CA ILE A 117 -26.26 -11.97 -17.00
C ILE A 117 -27.01 -10.66 -17.23
N GLU A 118 -28.19 -10.71 -17.85
CA GLU A 118 -29.03 -9.52 -18.09
C GLU A 118 -29.50 -8.89 -16.77
N LEU A 119 -30.02 -9.70 -15.86
CA LEU A 119 -30.51 -9.26 -14.54
C LEU A 119 -29.41 -8.64 -13.69
N GLU A 120 -28.25 -9.30 -13.58
CA GLU A 120 -27.11 -8.81 -12.80
C GLU A 120 -26.49 -7.55 -13.46
N THR A 121 -26.57 -7.44 -14.78
CA THR A 121 -26.21 -6.20 -15.48
C THR A 121 -27.15 -5.06 -15.13
N GLU A 122 -28.47 -5.28 -15.19
CA GLU A 122 -29.48 -4.28 -14.86
C GLU A 122 -29.46 -3.88 -13.38
N ARG A 123 -29.11 -4.81 -12.48
CA ARG A 123 -29.00 -4.54 -11.05
C ARG A 123 -28.01 -3.42 -10.72
N ILE A 124 -26.87 -3.37 -11.43
CA ILE A 124 -25.81 -2.39 -11.21
C ILE A 124 -25.97 -1.17 -12.12
N THR A 125 -26.24 -1.38 -13.41
CA THR A 125 -26.27 -0.29 -14.41
C THR A 125 -27.64 0.40 -14.51
N GLY A 126 -28.66 -0.16 -13.86
CA GLY A 126 -30.05 0.24 -14.06
C GLY A 126 -30.56 -0.04 -15.48
N LYS A 127 -31.70 0.55 -15.80
CA LYS A 127 -32.32 0.44 -17.14
C LYS A 127 -31.79 1.49 -18.13
N ASN A 128 -31.01 2.48 -17.67
CA ASN A 128 -30.56 3.64 -18.46
C ASN A 128 -29.38 3.34 -19.41
N LYS A 129 -29.21 2.09 -19.87
CA LYS A 129 -28.18 1.67 -20.85
C LYS A 129 -26.72 2.10 -20.54
N GLY A 130 -26.40 2.48 -19.31
CA GLY A 130 -25.04 2.81 -18.87
C GLY A 130 -24.14 1.57 -18.80
N ILE A 131 -22.82 1.81 -18.69
CA ILE A 131 -21.82 0.76 -18.48
C ILE A 131 -21.30 0.80 -17.04
N SER A 132 -20.71 -0.30 -16.56
CA SER A 132 -20.04 -0.35 -15.27
C SER A 132 -18.73 -1.13 -15.39
N GLU A 133 -17.72 -0.70 -14.65
CA GLU A 133 -16.41 -1.35 -14.61
C GLU A 133 -16.40 -2.64 -13.78
N ILE A 134 -17.44 -2.89 -12.97
CA ILE A 134 -17.50 -4.05 -12.07
C ILE A 134 -17.78 -5.31 -12.90
N PRO A 135 -16.86 -6.29 -12.95
CA PRO A 135 -17.03 -7.46 -13.78
C PRO A 135 -18.13 -8.41 -13.25
N ILE A 136 -18.65 -9.25 -14.13
CA ILE A 136 -19.44 -10.44 -13.79
C ILE A 136 -18.53 -11.66 -13.98
N ASN A 137 -18.34 -12.49 -12.95
CA ASN A 137 -17.56 -13.73 -13.06
C ASN A 137 -18.49 -14.93 -13.28
N LEU A 138 -18.31 -15.59 -14.43
CA LEU A 138 -19.07 -16.76 -14.87
C LEU A 138 -18.11 -17.92 -15.12
N LYS A 139 -18.39 -19.06 -14.48
CA LYS A 139 -17.70 -20.33 -14.75
C LYS A 139 -18.61 -21.24 -15.53
N ILE A 140 -18.12 -21.81 -16.62
CA ILE A 140 -18.80 -22.84 -17.41
C ILE A 140 -17.95 -24.10 -17.36
N PHE A 141 -18.58 -25.22 -17.01
CA PHE A 141 -17.96 -26.53 -16.94
C PHE A 141 -18.51 -27.37 -18.09
N SER A 142 -17.61 -27.96 -18.88
CA SER A 142 -17.99 -28.83 -20.00
C SER A 142 -16.87 -29.84 -20.30
N PRO A 143 -17.19 -31.11 -20.59
CA PRO A 143 -16.19 -32.11 -20.97
C PRO A 143 -15.58 -31.86 -22.36
N ASN A 144 -16.31 -31.16 -23.23
CA ASN A 144 -15.92 -30.91 -24.63
C ASN A 144 -15.14 -29.60 -24.80
N ALA A 145 -15.02 -28.82 -23.74
CA ALA A 145 -14.39 -27.51 -23.76
C ALA A 145 -12.89 -27.57 -23.52
N VAL A 146 -12.18 -26.50 -23.92
CA VAL A 146 -10.79 -26.28 -23.49
C VAL A 146 -10.76 -25.40 -22.25
N ASN A 147 -9.81 -25.64 -21.35
CA ASN A 147 -9.56 -24.72 -20.24
C ASN A 147 -9.18 -23.35 -20.82
N LEU A 148 -9.97 -22.31 -20.58
CA LEU A 148 -9.75 -21.01 -21.19
C LEU A 148 -10.40 -19.91 -20.34
N THR A 149 -9.72 -18.76 -20.22
CA THR A 149 -10.26 -17.59 -19.53
C THR A 149 -10.31 -16.41 -20.50
N LEU A 150 -11.52 -15.91 -20.71
CA LEU A 150 -11.86 -14.87 -21.68
C LEU A 150 -12.54 -13.72 -20.96
N ILE A 151 -12.22 -12.50 -21.34
CA ILE A 151 -12.90 -11.29 -20.85
C ILE A 151 -13.65 -10.68 -22.02
N ASP A 152 -14.98 -10.74 -21.99
CA ASP A 152 -15.82 -10.00 -22.94
C ASP A 152 -15.99 -8.57 -22.45
N LEU A 153 -15.72 -7.61 -23.33
CA LEU A 153 -15.86 -6.19 -23.04
C LEU A 153 -16.99 -5.56 -23.86
N PRO A 154 -17.58 -4.45 -23.38
CA PRO A 154 -18.53 -3.68 -24.16
C PRO A 154 -18.01 -3.37 -25.57
N GLY A 155 -18.88 -3.51 -26.56
CA GLY A 155 -18.53 -3.18 -27.94
C GLY A 155 -18.40 -1.68 -28.14
N MET A 156 -17.39 -1.25 -28.89
CA MET A 156 -17.20 0.16 -29.23
C MET A 156 -18.38 0.69 -30.05
N THR A 157 -18.84 1.89 -29.69
CA THR A 157 -19.93 2.63 -30.33
C THR A 157 -19.51 4.07 -30.56
N LYS A 158 -19.77 4.63 -31.75
CA LYS A 158 -19.38 6.01 -32.12
C LYS A 158 -20.45 7.06 -31.82
N VAL A 159 -21.69 6.64 -31.67
CA VAL A 159 -22.83 7.55 -31.46
C VAL A 159 -23.65 7.00 -30.29
N PRO A 160 -23.94 7.80 -29.26
CA PRO A 160 -24.81 7.38 -28.17
C PRO A 160 -26.22 7.13 -28.69
N VAL A 161 -26.84 6.00 -28.30
CA VAL A 161 -28.20 5.62 -28.74
C VAL A 161 -29.14 5.49 -27.54
N GLY A 162 -30.27 6.19 -27.59
CA GLY A 162 -31.27 6.19 -26.52
C GLY A 162 -30.78 6.93 -25.28
N ASP A 163 -30.95 6.33 -24.10
CA ASP A 163 -30.58 6.94 -22.80
C ASP A 163 -29.08 6.81 -22.44
N GLN A 164 -28.23 6.44 -23.42
CA GLN A 164 -26.80 6.35 -23.20
C GLN A 164 -26.20 7.74 -22.93
N PRO A 165 -25.19 7.83 -22.04
CA PRO A 165 -24.54 9.09 -21.78
C PRO A 165 -23.75 9.55 -23.01
N VAL A 166 -23.59 10.87 -23.17
CA VAL A 166 -22.98 11.48 -24.38
C VAL A 166 -21.51 11.05 -24.54
N ASP A 167 -20.85 10.76 -23.42
CA ASP A 167 -19.46 10.31 -23.31
C ASP A 167 -19.30 8.78 -23.31
N ILE A 168 -20.33 8.01 -23.68
CA ILE A 168 -20.29 6.53 -23.68
C ILE A 168 -19.11 5.96 -24.49
N GLU A 169 -18.74 6.60 -25.60
CA GLU A 169 -17.58 6.19 -26.40
C GLU A 169 -16.28 6.26 -25.59
N ILE A 170 -16.10 7.36 -24.85
CA ILE A 170 -14.92 7.57 -24.00
C ILE A 170 -14.92 6.56 -22.86
N GLN A 171 -16.06 6.37 -22.18
CA GLN A 171 -16.16 5.40 -21.09
C GLN A 171 -15.86 3.96 -21.56
N VAL A 172 -16.39 3.55 -22.71
CA VAL A 172 -16.11 2.22 -23.28
C VAL A 172 -14.63 2.10 -23.67
N ARG A 173 -14.06 3.14 -24.28
CA ARG A 173 -12.63 3.18 -24.64
C ARG A 173 -11.75 3.06 -23.40
N ASP A 174 -12.01 3.85 -22.36
CA ASP A 174 -11.24 3.86 -21.12
C ASP A 174 -11.32 2.51 -20.41
N LEU A 175 -12.51 1.91 -20.38
CA LEU A 175 -12.72 0.56 -19.88
C LEU A 175 -11.89 -0.46 -20.68
N ILE A 176 -11.91 -0.41 -22.02
CA ILE A 176 -11.09 -1.29 -22.85
C ILE A 176 -9.61 -1.09 -22.54
N MET A 177 -9.13 0.16 -22.54
CA MET A 177 -7.74 0.52 -22.27
C MET A 177 -7.26 0.03 -20.90
N LYS A 178 -8.12 0.05 -19.88
CA LYS A 178 -7.83 -0.51 -18.55
C LYS A 178 -7.50 -2.00 -18.60
N TYR A 179 -8.22 -2.79 -19.41
CA TYR A 179 -7.98 -4.24 -19.54
C TYR A 179 -6.82 -4.57 -20.49
N ILE A 180 -6.73 -3.90 -21.65
CA ILE A 180 -5.66 -4.17 -22.64
C ILE A 180 -4.32 -3.52 -22.29
N GLY A 181 -4.32 -2.52 -21.41
CA GLY A 181 -3.11 -1.89 -20.86
C GLY A 181 -2.32 -2.81 -19.93
N ASN A 182 -2.91 -3.92 -19.46
CA ASN A 182 -2.18 -4.98 -18.79
C ASN A 182 -1.20 -5.65 -19.79
N PRO A 183 0.13 -5.56 -19.59
CA PRO A 183 1.13 -6.16 -20.48
C PRO A 183 1.02 -7.70 -20.53
N ASN A 184 0.47 -8.31 -19.48
CA ASN A 184 0.19 -9.74 -19.42
C ASN A 184 -1.16 -10.11 -20.07
N SER A 185 -1.85 -9.22 -20.78
CA SER A 185 -3.06 -9.58 -21.52
C SER A 185 -2.78 -9.93 -22.98
N ILE A 186 -3.42 -10.98 -23.47
CA ILE A 186 -3.53 -11.27 -24.91
C ILE A 186 -4.77 -10.53 -25.43
N ILE A 187 -4.60 -9.72 -26.47
CA ILE A 187 -5.67 -8.95 -27.09
C ILE A 187 -6.26 -9.76 -28.23
N LEU A 188 -7.55 -10.09 -28.14
CA LEU A 188 -8.30 -10.73 -29.22
C LEU A 188 -9.10 -9.67 -29.98
N ALA A 189 -8.54 -9.19 -31.09
CA ALA A 189 -9.12 -8.11 -31.89
C ALA A 189 -10.09 -8.66 -32.94
N VAL A 190 -11.40 -8.61 -32.66
CA VAL A 190 -12.46 -9.11 -33.54
C VAL A 190 -12.92 -8.03 -34.51
N THR A 191 -12.72 -8.27 -35.80
CA THR A 191 -13.12 -7.37 -36.91
C THR A 191 -13.97 -8.15 -37.91
N PRO A 192 -15.07 -7.58 -38.44
CA PRO A 192 -15.84 -8.25 -39.49
C PRO A 192 -15.15 -8.12 -40.87
N ALA A 193 -15.23 -9.16 -41.69
CA ALA A 193 -14.56 -9.27 -42.99
C ALA A 193 -15.15 -8.36 -44.07
N ASN A 194 -16.39 -7.91 -43.89
CA ASN A 194 -17.05 -6.98 -44.79
C ASN A 194 -16.64 -5.51 -44.56
N GLN A 195 -15.69 -5.26 -43.66
CA GLN A 195 -15.08 -3.95 -43.42
C GLN A 195 -13.58 -4.02 -43.72
N ASP A 196 -13.00 -2.90 -44.14
CA ASP A 196 -11.56 -2.82 -44.37
C ASP A 196 -10.78 -2.95 -43.05
N LEU A 197 -9.93 -3.97 -42.97
CA LEU A 197 -9.11 -4.26 -41.80
C LEU A 197 -8.16 -3.09 -41.45
N ALA A 198 -7.71 -2.32 -42.43
CA ALA A 198 -6.82 -1.18 -42.19
C ALA A 198 -7.47 -0.09 -41.33
N THR A 199 -8.81 0.00 -41.35
CA THR A 199 -9.61 0.97 -40.57
C THR A 199 -10.17 0.39 -39.27
N SER A 200 -9.73 -0.82 -38.89
CA SER A 200 -10.22 -1.54 -37.72
C SER A 200 -9.88 -0.82 -36.41
N GLU A 201 -10.91 -0.29 -35.75
CA GLU A 201 -10.80 0.29 -34.39
C GLU A 201 -10.20 -0.66 -33.35
N PRO A 202 -10.56 -1.97 -33.25
CA PRO A 202 -9.95 -2.83 -32.24
C PRO A 202 -8.46 -3.04 -32.47
N LEU A 203 -8.00 -3.08 -33.74
CA LEU A 203 -6.57 -3.14 -34.05
C LEU A 203 -5.86 -1.81 -33.79
N LYS A 204 -6.54 -0.68 -34.01
CA LYS A 204 -6.02 0.64 -33.66
C LYS A 204 -5.78 0.76 -32.16
N LEU A 205 -6.76 0.41 -31.33
CA LEU A 205 -6.59 0.39 -29.86
C LEU A 205 -5.50 -0.60 -29.42
N ALA A 206 -5.43 -1.78 -30.05
CA ALA A 206 -4.38 -2.74 -29.76
C ALA A 206 -2.98 -2.14 -30.03
N LYS A 207 -2.79 -1.45 -31.16
CA LYS A 207 -1.52 -0.79 -31.50
C LYS A 207 -1.10 0.32 -30.54
N GLU A 208 -2.03 0.96 -29.84
CA GLU A 208 -1.69 1.98 -28.83
C GLU A 208 -0.98 1.36 -27.60
N VAL A 209 -1.28 0.10 -27.27
CA VAL A 209 -0.73 -0.62 -26.10
C VAL A 209 0.18 -1.80 -26.46
N ASP A 210 0.22 -2.19 -27.73
CA ASP A 210 1.04 -3.25 -28.32
C ASP A 210 1.47 -2.85 -29.76
N PRO A 211 2.37 -1.87 -29.92
CA PRO A 211 2.76 -1.34 -31.24
C PRO A 211 3.35 -2.41 -32.18
N ASP A 212 4.05 -3.39 -31.61
CA ASP A 212 4.68 -4.48 -32.33
C ASP A 212 3.75 -5.67 -32.63
N GLY A 213 2.52 -5.66 -32.08
CA GLY A 213 1.55 -6.74 -32.24
C GLY A 213 2.00 -8.07 -31.62
N CYS A 214 2.84 -8.04 -30.58
CA CYS A 214 3.41 -9.23 -29.93
C CYS A 214 2.38 -10.06 -29.18
N ARG A 215 1.34 -9.43 -28.65
CA ARG A 215 0.30 -10.04 -27.82
C ARG A 215 -1.10 -9.84 -28.40
N THR A 216 -1.20 -9.47 -29.67
CA THR A 216 -2.45 -9.23 -30.38
C THR A 216 -2.73 -10.32 -31.42
N LEU A 217 -3.87 -11.00 -31.28
CA LEU A 217 -4.42 -11.96 -32.25
C LEU A 217 -5.62 -11.32 -32.95
N ALA A 218 -5.61 -11.27 -34.27
CA ALA A 218 -6.76 -10.75 -35.02
C ALA A 218 -7.72 -11.87 -35.40
N VAL A 219 -9.02 -11.63 -35.20
CA VAL A 219 -10.09 -12.54 -35.62
C VAL A 219 -10.94 -11.85 -36.67
N LEU A 220 -11.02 -12.45 -37.85
CA LEU A 220 -11.81 -11.94 -38.96
C LEU A 220 -13.14 -12.71 -39.04
N SER A 221 -14.22 -12.10 -38.54
CA SER A 221 -15.56 -12.71 -38.52
C SER A 221 -16.33 -12.43 -39.81
N LYS A 222 -17.47 -13.09 -40.04
CA LYS A 222 -18.38 -12.80 -41.16
C LYS A 222 -17.75 -12.94 -42.55
N LEU A 223 -16.83 -13.90 -42.75
CA LEU A 223 -16.20 -14.18 -44.05
C LEU A 223 -17.20 -14.51 -45.17
N ASP A 224 -18.37 -15.00 -44.79
CA ASP A 224 -19.51 -15.35 -45.62
C ASP A 224 -20.25 -14.12 -46.17
N LEU A 225 -20.16 -12.96 -45.49
CA LEU A 225 -20.83 -11.71 -45.86
C LEU A 225 -19.93 -10.74 -46.64
N MET A 226 -18.83 -11.22 -47.20
CA MET A 226 -17.98 -10.43 -48.08
C MET A 226 -18.63 -10.25 -49.47
N ASP A 227 -18.38 -9.10 -50.09
CA ASP A 227 -18.91 -8.79 -51.42
C ASP A 227 -18.48 -9.83 -52.45
N HIS A 228 -19.39 -10.19 -53.35
CA HIS A 228 -19.11 -11.15 -54.41
C HIS A 228 -17.94 -10.67 -55.28
N GLY A 229 -16.94 -11.53 -55.46
CA GLY A 229 -15.72 -11.20 -56.20
C GLY A 229 -14.56 -10.70 -55.32
N THR A 230 -14.78 -10.51 -54.01
CA THR A 230 -13.72 -10.20 -53.04
C THR A 230 -13.38 -11.41 -52.16
N ASP A 231 -12.13 -11.47 -51.72
CA ASP A 231 -11.65 -12.46 -50.76
C ASP A 231 -10.76 -11.82 -49.69
N ALA A 232 -10.61 -12.52 -48.57
CA ALA A 232 -9.77 -12.09 -47.46
C ALA A 232 -8.41 -12.79 -47.44
N MET A 233 -7.93 -13.34 -48.57
CA MET A 233 -6.74 -14.19 -48.58
C MET A 233 -5.48 -13.42 -48.18
N GLU A 234 -5.27 -12.23 -48.75
CA GLU A 234 -4.13 -11.37 -48.39
C GLU A 234 -4.18 -10.93 -46.91
N VAL A 235 -5.39 -10.70 -46.41
CA VAL A 235 -5.62 -10.34 -45.01
C VAL A 235 -5.28 -11.52 -44.10
N LEU A 236 -5.80 -12.72 -44.37
CA LEU A 236 -5.55 -13.93 -43.58
C LEU A 236 -4.08 -14.37 -43.60
N LEU A 237 -3.36 -14.08 -44.68
CA LEU A 237 -1.92 -14.32 -44.80
C LEU A 237 -1.07 -13.24 -44.10
N GLY A 238 -1.66 -12.14 -43.65
CA GLY A 238 -0.98 -11.08 -42.91
C GLY A 238 -0.26 -10.06 -43.77
N TYR A 239 -0.56 -9.97 -45.08
CA TYR A 239 0.08 -9.00 -45.98
C TYR A 239 -0.41 -7.56 -45.77
N VAL A 240 -1.66 -7.39 -45.30
CA VAL A 240 -2.27 -6.05 -45.11
C VAL A 240 -1.91 -5.45 -43.75
N VAL A 241 -2.19 -6.18 -42.66
CA VAL A 241 -1.87 -5.76 -41.30
C VAL A 241 -1.09 -6.86 -40.61
N PRO A 242 0.23 -6.69 -40.38
CA PRO A 242 1.03 -7.71 -39.71
C PRO A 242 0.71 -7.71 -38.20
N VAL A 243 0.31 -8.88 -37.69
CA VAL A 243 0.18 -9.17 -36.25
C VAL A 243 0.94 -10.45 -35.94
N LYS A 244 1.75 -10.46 -34.86
CA LYS A 244 2.70 -11.57 -34.62
C LYS A 244 2.02 -12.86 -34.19
N LEU A 245 0.85 -12.78 -33.55
CA LEU A 245 0.06 -13.97 -33.19
C LEU A 245 -0.76 -14.53 -34.36
N GLY A 246 -0.82 -13.82 -35.48
CA GLY A 246 -1.53 -14.23 -36.70
C GLY A 246 -2.97 -13.74 -36.80
N ILE A 247 -3.63 -14.16 -37.88
CA ILE A 247 -5.01 -13.77 -38.21
C ILE A 247 -5.82 -15.04 -38.44
N ILE A 248 -6.95 -15.15 -37.76
CA ILE A 248 -7.84 -16.32 -37.85
C ILE A 248 -9.22 -15.87 -38.31
N GLY A 249 -9.64 -16.40 -39.45
CA GLY A 249 -10.96 -16.21 -40.03
C GLY A 249 -11.99 -17.17 -39.45
N VAL A 250 -13.20 -16.68 -39.18
CA VAL A 250 -14.30 -17.44 -38.61
C VAL A 250 -15.62 -17.13 -39.29
N VAL A 251 -16.49 -18.14 -39.39
CA VAL A 251 -17.87 -18.01 -39.86
C VAL A 251 -18.78 -18.42 -38.71
N ASN A 252 -19.65 -17.51 -38.31
CA ASN A 252 -20.57 -17.70 -37.20
C ASN A 252 -22.01 -17.73 -37.71
N ARG A 253 -22.94 -18.18 -36.86
CA ARG A 253 -24.38 -18.13 -37.15
C ARG A 253 -24.84 -16.71 -37.51
N SER A 254 -25.66 -16.64 -38.55
CA SER A 254 -26.38 -15.42 -38.93
C SER A 254 -27.55 -15.16 -37.97
N GLN A 255 -28.15 -13.97 -38.06
CA GLN A 255 -29.35 -13.65 -37.28
C GLN A 255 -30.52 -14.60 -37.60
N ALA A 256 -30.64 -15.06 -38.85
CA ALA A 256 -31.66 -16.02 -39.26
C ALA A 256 -31.42 -17.41 -38.63
N ASP A 257 -30.16 -17.87 -38.60
CA ASP A 257 -29.79 -19.13 -37.95
C ASP A 257 -30.10 -19.11 -36.44
N ILE A 258 -29.90 -17.96 -35.81
CA ILE A 258 -30.20 -17.75 -34.38
C ILE A 258 -31.71 -17.80 -34.14
N MET A 259 -32.51 -17.16 -35.00
CA MET A 259 -33.98 -17.20 -34.90
C MET A 259 -34.54 -18.62 -35.02
N ILE A 260 -33.91 -19.46 -35.85
CA ILE A 260 -34.28 -20.87 -36.06
C ILE A 260 -33.63 -21.78 -34.99
N LYS A 261 -32.86 -21.22 -34.04
CA LYS A 261 -32.10 -21.95 -33.01
C LYS A 261 -31.23 -23.07 -33.60
N LYS A 262 -30.55 -22.78 -34.70
CA LYS A 262 -29.62 -23.74 -35.32
C LYS A 262 -28.54 -24.16 -34.31
N PRO A 263 -28.32 -25.47 -34.13
CA PRO A 263 -27.34 -25.96 -33.17
C PRO A 263 -25.92 -25.58 -33.60
N ILE A 264 -25.03 -25.37 -32.63
CA ILE A 264 -23.66 -24.92 -32.88
C ILE A 264 -22.86 -25.98 -33.66
N GLU A 265 -23.08 -27.27 -33.41
CA GLU A 265 -22.42 -28.36 -34.15
C GLU A 265 -22.69 -28.28 -35.66
N ASP A 266 -23.91 -27.93 -36.07
CA ASP A 266 -24.25 -27.73 -37.49
C ASP A 266 -23.54 -26.50 -38.05
N CYS A 267 -23.45 -25.42 -37.26
CA CYS A 267 -22.71 -24.24 -37.65
C CYS A 267 -21.21 -24.52 -37.86
N LEU A 268 -20.60 -25.34 -37.01
CA LEU A 268 -19.19 -25.73 -37.17
C LEU A 268 -18.96 -26.56 -38.44
N ARG A 269 -19.91 -27.44 -38.79
CA ARG A 269 -19.88 -28.20 -40.05
C ARG A 269 -20.02 -27.30 -41.27
N ASP A 270 -20.90 -26.31 -41.19
CA ASP A 270 -21.10 -25.33 -42.27
C ASP A 270 -19.90 -24.40 -42.42
N GLU A 271 -19.30 -23.95 -41.31
CA GLU A 271 -18.06 -23.17 -41.30
C GLU A 271 -16.94 -23.95 -42.01
N GLN A 272 -16.74 -25.23 -41.64
CA GLN A 272 -15.72 -26.06 -42.26
C GLN A 272 -15.98 -26.25 -43.76
N SER A 273 -17.24 -26.47 -44.15
CA SER A 273 -17.63 -26.63 -45.55
C SER A 273 -17.41 -25.35 -46.36
N PHE A 274 -17.72 -24.19 -45.78
CA PHE A 274 -17.47 -22.88 -46.38
C PHE A 274 -15.97 -22.63 -46.56
N LEU A 275 -15.17 -22.85 -45.51
CA LEU A 275 -13.72 -22.64 -45.55
C LEU A 275 -13.05 -23.56 -46.56
N GLN A 276 -13.46 -24.82 -46.65
CA GLN A 276 -12.93 -25.76 -47.66
C GLN A 276 -13.26 -25.34 -49.09
N ARG A 277 -14.43 -24.72 -49.33
CA ARG A 277 -14.84 -24.26 -50.66
C ARG A 277 -14.19 -22.93 -51.06
N LYS A 278 -14.19 -21.93 -50.18
CA LYS A 278 -13.73 -20.56 -50.48
C LYS A 278 -12.24 -20.36 -50.21
N TYR A 279 -11.68 -21.03 -49.20
CA TYR A 279 -10.28 -20.87 -48.77
C TYR A 279 -9.57 -22.23 -48.52
N PRO A 280 -9.49 -23.13 -49.52
CA PRO A 280 -9.08 -24.53 -49.33
C PRO A 280 -7.70 -24.69 -48.69
N THR A 281 -6.73 -23.86 -49.07
CA THR A 281 -5.36 -23.90 -48.54
C THR A 281 -5.25 -23.42 -47.11
N LEU A 282 -6.17 -22.55 -46.67
CA LEU A 282 -6.18 -21.94 -45.35
C LEU A 282 -7.21 -22.58 -44.41
N ALA A 283 -8.07 -23.48 -44.89
CA ALA A 283 -9.15 -24.09 -44.12
C ALA A 283 -8.66 -24.81 -42.85
N SER A 284 -7.44 -25.35 -42.85
CA SER A 284 -6.84 -26.01 -41.68
C SER A 284 -6.33 -25.05 -40.60
N ARG A 285 -6.19 -23.75 -40.93
CA ARG A 285 -5.69 -22.68 -40.04
C ARG A 285 -6.78 -21.65 -39.70
N ASN A 286 -8.03 -21.93 -40.04
CA ASN A 286 -9.17 -21.06 -39.81
C ASN A 286 -10.30 -21.84 -39.15
N GLY A 287 -11.30 -21.10 -38.68
CA GLY A 287 -12.48 -21.63 -38.01
C GLY A 287 -12.39 -21.65 -36.50
N ILE A 288 -13.54 -21.73 -35.85
CA ILE A 288 -13.69 -21.73 -34.40
C ILE A 288 -12.90 -22.87 -33.73
N PRO A 289 -12.87 -24.12 -34.24
CA PRO A 289 -12.09 -25.19 -33.61
C PRO A 289 -10.58 -24.91 -33.60
N TYR A 290 -10.06 -24.29 -34.66
CA TYR A 290 -8.65 -23.88 -34.74
C TYR A 290 -8.36 -22.70 -33.81
N LEU A 291 -9.28 -21.73 -33.76
CA LEU A 291 -9.20 -20.57 -32.86
C LEU A 291 -9.13 -21.02 -31.39
N SER A 292 -10.05 -21.87 -30.93
CA SER A 292 -10.09 -22.34 -29.54
C SER A 292 -8.79 -23.05 -29.13
N LYS A 293 -8.26 -23.94 -29.99
CA LYS A 293 -6.99 -24.62 -29.76
C LYS A 293 -5.80 -23.65 -29.73
N THR A 294 -5.81 -22.67 -30.63
CA THR A 294 -4.75 -21.66 -30.71
C THR A 294 -4.77 -20.75 -29.49
N LEU A 295 -5.94 -20.27 -29.05
CA LEU A 295 -6.11 -19.46 -27.85
C LEU A 295 -5.67 -20.20 -26.59
N ASN A 296 -6.05 -21.48 -26.44
CA ASN A 296 -5.59 -22.29 -25.32
C ASN A 296 -4.06 -22.45 -25.32
N ARG A 297 -3.44 -22.75 -26.46
CA ARG A 297 -1.97 -22.85 -26.59
C ARG A 297 -1.28 -21.53 -26.26
N LEU A 298 -1.78 -20.41 -26.80
CA LEU A 298 -1.23 -19.08 -26.56
C LEU A 298 -1.35 -18.70 -25.09
N LEU A 299 -2.53 -18.92 -24.48
CA LEU A 299 -2.73 -18.66 -23.06
C LEU A 299 -1.78 -19.49 -22.20
N MET A 300 -1.61 -20.80 -22.48
CA MET A 300 -0.67 -21.64 -21.73
C MET A 300 0.78 -21.17 -21.85
N HIS A 301 1.22 -20.82 -23.06
CA HIS A 301 2.56 -20.29 -23.29
C HIS A 301 2.77 -18.98 -22.53
N HIS A 302 1.81 -18.08 -22.64
CA HIS A 302 1.84 -16.77 -22.00
C HIS A 302 1.84 -16.89 -20.46
N ILE A 303 1.00 -17.76 -19.90
CA ILE A 303 1.02 -18.08 -18.47
C ILE A 303 2.41 -18.54 -18.04
N ARG A 304 3.05 -19.43 -18.81
CA ARG A 304 4.38 -19.95 -18.48
C ARG A 304 5.46 -18.87 -18.47
N GLU A 305 5.41 -17.93 -19.40
CA GLU A 305 6.36 -16.81 -19.47
C GLU A 305 6.15 -15.78 -18.36
N CYS A 306 4.88 -15.49 -18.02
CA CYS A 306 4.54 -14.51 -16.98
C CYS A 306 4.71 -15.06 -15.55
N LEU A 307 4.62 -16.39 -15.34
CA LEU A 307 4.59 -16.99 -13.99
C LEU A 307 5.82 -16.68 -13.12
N PRO A 308 7.07 -16.72 -13.63
CA PRO A 308 8.24 -16.36 -12.84
C PRO A 308 8.21 -14.90 -12.35
N GLN A 309 7.81 -13.97 -13.23
CA GLN A 309 7.68 -12.56 -12.89
C GLN A 309 6.55 -12.33 -11.90
N LEU A 310 5.41 -12.99 -12.09
CA LEU A 310 4.28 -12.97 -11.17
C LEU A 310 4.69 -13.45 -9.77
N LYS A 311 5.44 -14.57 -9.68
CA LYS A 311 5.95 -15.08 -8.40
C LYS A 311 6.88 -14.07 -7.71
N MET A 312 7.78 -13.44 -8.46
CA MET A 312 8.67 -12.40 -7.92
C MET A 312 7.87 -11.19 -7.40
N ARG A 313 6.89 -10.72 -8.17
CA ARG A 313 5.99 -9.62 -7.80
C ARG A 313 5.23 -9.92 -6.51
N VAL A 314 4.64 -11.11 -6.41
CA VAL A 314 3.90 -11.57 -5.22
C VAL A 314 4.84 -11.63 -4.00
N ASN A 315 6.07 -12.13 -4.14
CA ASN A 315 7.04 -12.16 -3.04
C ASN A 315 7.43 -10.75 -2.56
N VAL A 316 7.58 -9.79 -3.48
CA VAL A 316 7.86 -8.39 -3.13
C VAL A 316 6.69 -7.78 -2.38
N LEU A 317 5.45 -7.97 -2.87
CA LEU A 317 4.25 -7.49 -2.18
C LEU A 317 4.07 -8.14 -0.81
N MET A 318 4.34 -9.44 -0.70
CA MET A 318 4.34 -10.16 0.58
C MET A 318 5.34 -9.58 1.55
N ALA A 319 6.57 -9.28 1.11
CA ALA A 319 7.59 -8.64 1.94
C ALA A 319 7.16 -7.23 2.39
N GLN A 320 6.60 -6.42 1.49
CA GLN A 320 6.08 -5.09 1.83
C GLN A 320 4.94 -5.16 2.85
N CYS A 321 3.98 -6.07 2.65
CA CYS A 321 2.91 -6.33 3.61
C CYS A 321 3.47 -6.81 4.95
N GLN A 322 4.49 -7.67 4.96
CA GLN A 322 5.15 -8.11 6.18
C GLN A 322 5.85 -6.96 6.91
N THR A 323 6.55 -6.07 6.19
CA THR A 323 7.15 -4.86 6.79
C THR A 323 6.08 -3.95 7.40
N LEU A 324 4.96 -3.77 6.71
CA LEU A 324 3.83 -2.99 7.22
C LEU A 324 3.20 -3.65 8.46
N LEU A 325 2.99 -4.98 8.44
CA LEU A 325 2.50 -5.74 9.60
C LEU A 325 3.45 -5.59 10.79
N ASN A 326 4.76 -5.70 10.56
CA ASN A 326 5.77 -5.51 11.60
C ASN A 326 5.72 -4.09 12.18
N SER A 327 5.36 -3.08 11.38
CA SER A 327 5.21 -1.69 11.86
C SER A 327 4.01 -1.49 12.79
N TYR A 328 2.96 -2.31 12.66
CA TYR A 328 1.82 -2.30 13.58
C TYR A 328 2.12 -3.04 14.91
N GLY A 329 3.22 -3.80 14.96
CA GLY A 329 3.62 -4.60 16.09
C GLY A 329 2.85 -5.93 16.21
N GLU A 330 3.12 -6.65 17.30
CA GLU A 330 2.54 -7.98 17.54
C GLU A 330 1.12 -7.88 18.12
N PRO A 331 0.20 -8.81 17.80
CA PRO A 331 -1.12 -8.85 18.42
C PRO A 331 -1.01 -8.92 19.96
N VAL A 332 -1.89 -8.20 20.66
CA VAL A 332 -1.90 -8.20 22.13
C VAL A 332 -2.64 -9.46 22.60
N GLU A 333 -1.90 -10.50 22.95
CA GLU A 333 -2.47 -11.73 23.51
C GLU A 333 -2.74 -11.59 25.01
N ASP A 334 -1.76 -11.06 25.75
CA ASP A 334 -1.86 -10.79 27.18
C ASP A 334 -1.57 -9.31 27.48
N TYR A 335 -2.60 -8.62 27.96
CA TYR A 335 -2.53 -7.20 28.32
C TYR A 335 -1.51 -6.92 29.43
N ARG A 336 -1.32 -7.83 30.39
CA ARG A 336 -0.44 -7.59 31.55
C ARG A 336 1.02 -7.65 31.16
N SER A 337 1.42 -8.72 30.47
CA SER A 337 2.78 -8.87 29.97
C SER A 337 3.13 -7.77 28.97
N THR A 338 2.23 -7.44 28.05
CA THR A 338 2.43 -6.35 27.08
C THR A 338 2.64 -5.01 27.78
N LEU A 339 1.81 -4.68 28.78
CA LEU A 339 1.97 -3.45 29.56
C LEU A 339 3.33 -3.38 30.26
N LEU A 340 3.74 -4.48 30.90
CA LEU A 340 5.03 -4.56 31.59
C LEU A 340 6.20 -4.41 30.61
N GLN A 341 6.11 -5.02 29.42
CA GLN A 341 7.12 -4.87 28.37
C GLN A 341 7.24 -3.41 27.90
N ILE A 342 6.12 -2.74 27.61
CA ILE A 342 6.10 -1.34 27.17
C ILE A 342 6.73 -0.43 28.25
N ILE A 343 6.32 -0.58 29.51
CA ILE A 343 6.85 0.23 30.61
C ILE A 343 8.34 -0.04 30.83
N THR A 344 8.77 -1.29 30.80
CA THR A 344 10.18 -1.67 30.98
C THR A 344 11.04 -1.14 29.84
N ARG A 345 10.55 -1.22 28.60
CA ARG A 345 11.22 -0.70 27.42
C ARG A 345 11.35 0.82 27.48
N PHE A 346 10.28 1.52 27.86
CA PHE A 346 10.32 2.96 28.09
C PHE A 346 11.33 3.35 29.17
N ALA A 347 11.30 2.68 30.33
CA ALA A 347 12.23 2.96 31.43
C ALA A 347 13.69 2.74 31.01
N THR A 348 13.97 1.65 30.30
CA THR A 348 15.30 1.35 29.77
C THR A 348 15.74 2.43 28.77
N ALA A 349 14.87 2.82 27.83
CA ALA A 349 15.17 3.85 26.84
C ALA A 349 15.43 5.23 27.49
N TYR A 350 14.63 5.59 28.50
CA TYR A 350 14.79 6.83 29.25
C TYR A 350 16.15 6.87 29.97
N THR A 351 16.51 5.80 30.69
CA THR A 351 17.81 5.67 31.35
C THR A 351 18.96 5.71 30.35
N SER A 352 18.89 4.97 29.25
CA SER A 352 19.94 4.98 28.22
C SER A 352 20.11 6.34 27.55
N THR A 353 19.06 7.16 27.46
CA THR A 353 19.15 8.52 26.91
C THR A 353 19.84 9.48 27.88
N ILE A 354 19.62 9.31 29.19
CA ILE A 354 20.33 10.06 30.23
C ILE A 354 21.80 9.63 30.30
N GLU A 355 22.10 8.33 30.17
CA GLU A 355 23.47 7.81 30.21
C GLU A 355 24.25 8.04 28.89
N GLY A 356 23.56 8.40 27.80
CA GLY A 356 24.18 8.54 26.48
C GLY A 356 24.51 7.19 25.81
N THR A 357 23.92 6.09 26.27
CA THR A 357 24.09 4.73 25.74
C THR A 357 22.99 4.32 24.77
N SER A 358 22.10 5.24 24.40
CA SER A 358 21.03 5.01 23.42
C SER A 358 21.61 4.56 22.07
N LYS A 359 20.96 3.57 21.44
CA LYS A 359 21.35 3.07 20.12
C LYS A 359 21.06 4.05 18.99
N ASN A 360 20.07 4.93 19.19
CA ASN A 360 19.63 5.91 18.20
C ASN A 360 19.89 7.30 18.75
N ILE A 361 21.11 7.78 18.58
CA ILE A 361 21.54 9.12 19.01
C ILE A 361 21.13 10.11 17.92
N GLU A 362 20.32 11.10 18.27
CA GLU A 362 19.96 12.20 17.38
C GLU A 362 21.19 13.09 17.15
N THR A 363 21.54 13.34 15.89
CA THR A 363 22.75 14.10 15.52
C THR A 363 22.50 15.59 15.31
N ALA A 364 21.24 16.02 15.33
CA ALA A 364 20.83 17.39 15.02
C ALA A 364 20.99 18.34 16.21
N GLU A 365 20.66 17.88 17.43
CA GLU A 365 20.68 18.70 18.64
C GLU A 365 21.31 17.92 19.80
N LEU A 366 21.95 18.64 20.71
CA LEU A 366 22.47 18.08 21.95
C LEU A 366 21.31 17.83 22.91
N CYS A 367 20.98 16.56 23.15
CA CYS A 367 19.90 16.14 24.05
C CYS A 367 20.40 15.17 25.14
N GLY A 368 19.59 14.97 26.18
CA GLY A 368 19.81 13.90 27.15
C GLY A 368 21.01 14.15 28.07
N GLY A 369 21.80 13.11 28.32
CA GLY A 369 22.96 13.19 29.23
C GLY A 369 23.98 14.24 28.87
N ALA A 370 24.33 14.35 27.58
CA ALA A 370 25.32 15.31 27.12
C ALA A 370 24.83 16.76 27.27
N ARG A 371 23.53 17.01 27.12
CA ARG A 371 22.91 18.32 27.35
C ARG A 371 22.93 18.69 28.83
N ILE A 372 22.65 17.74 29.72
CA ILE A 372 22.78 17.95 31.17
C ILE A 372 24.23 18.31 31.54
N CYS A 373 25.21 17.61 30.97
CA CYS A 373 26.63 17.92 31.18
C CYS A 373 26.98 19.35 30.70
N TYR A 374 26.45 19.77 29.56
CA TYR A 374 26.59 21.14 29.05
C TYR A 374 25.95 22.18 29.98
N ILE A 375 24.78 21.89 30.56
CA ILE A 375 24.14 22.78 31.53
C ILE A 375 25.04 22.98 32.74
N PHE A 376 25.63 21.92 33.30
CA PHE A 376 26.51 22.02 34.47
C PHE A 376 27.80 22.80 34.19
N HIS A 377 28.49 22.51 33.09
CA HIS A 377 29.82 23.09 32.86
C HIS A 377 29.76 24.41 32.09
N GLU A 378 29.07 24.41 30.94
CA GLU A 378 29.10 25.54 30.01
C GLU A 378 28.07 26.61 30.32
N THR A 379 26.97 26.26 31.00
CA THR A 379 25.94 27.24 31.40
C THR A 379 26.16 27.68 32.83
N PHE A 380 26.09 26.76 33.79
CA PHE A 380 26.22 27.09 35.21
C PHE A 380 27.64 27.53 35.58
N GLY A 381 28.67 26.78 35.15
CA GLY A 381 30.07 27.16 35.36
C GLY A 381 30.40 28.56 34.84
N ARG A 382 30.04 28.89 33.59
CA ARG A 382 30.25 30.25 33.04
C ARG A 382 29.48 31.34 33.79
N VAL A 383 28.25 31.06 34.23
CA VAL A 383 27.48 32.02 35.03
C VAL A 383 28.18 32.29 36.36
N LEU A 384 28.66 31.25 37.05
CA LEU A 384 29.42 31.43 38.30
C LEU A 384 30.72 32.21 38.09
N GLU A 385 31.48 31.91 37.02
CA GLU A 385 32.71 32.64 36.68
C GLU A 385 32.45 34.11 36.34
N SER A 386 31.26 34.43 35.81
CA SER A 386 30.88 35.80 35.47
C SER A 386 30.47 36.66 36.68
N ILE A 387 30.21 36.04 37.83
CA ILE A 387 29.84 36.76 39.05
C ILE A 387 31.10 37.43 39.62
N ASP A 388 31.16 38.76 39.50
CA ASP A 388 32.25 39.54 40.08
C ASP A 388 32.28 39.34 41.61
N PRO A 389 33.38 38.82 42.18
CA PRO A 389 33.53 38.60 43.62
C PRO A 389 33.53 39.91 44.44
N LEU A 390 33.77 41.06 43.80
CA LEU A 390 33.68 42.39 44.42
C LEU A 390 32.46 43.17 43.92
N GLY A 391 31.58 42.54 43.13
CA GLY A 391 30.37 43.15 42.63
C GLY A 391 29.49 43.67 43.77
N ASP A 392 28.93 44.87 43.60
CA ASP A 392 28.13 45.57 44.61
C ASP A 392 28.85 45.89 45.94
N LEU A 393 30.19 45.87 45.97
CA LEU A 393 31.01 46.34 47.10
C LEU A 393 31.75 47.63 46.74
N THR A 394 31.15 48.77 47.06
CA THR A 394 31.89 50.04 46.93
C THR A 394 32.89 50.21 48.07
N GLN A 395 33.94 50.99 47.84
CA GLN A 395 34.91 51.33 48.90
C GLN A 395 34.21 52.00 50.10
N LEU A 396 33.15 52.76 49.87
CA LEU A 396 32.32 53.36 50.91
C LEU A 396 31.58 52.29 51.72
N ASP A 397 31.03 51.26 51.09
CA ASP A 397 30.34 50.16 51.77
C ASP A 397 31.28 49.36 52.66
N ILE A 398 32.51 49.10 52.18
CA ILE A 398 33.54 48.40 52.94
C ILE A 398 33.92 49.22 54.18
N LEU A 399 34.21 50.52 54.01
CA LEU A 399 34.53 51.43 55.12
C LEU A 399 33.37 51.56 56.12
N THR A 400 32.14 51.60 55.62
CA THR A 400 30.93 51.66 56.44
C THR A 400 30.74 50.37 57.23
N ALA A 401 30.95 49.20 56.62
CA ALA A 401 30.91 47.91 57.30
C ALA A 401 31.97 47.80 58.40
N ILE A 402 33.21 48.22 58.14
CA ILE A 402 34.29 48.25 59.13
C ILE A 402 33.97 49.17 60.30
N ARG A 403 33.48 50.39 60.00
CA ARG A 403 33.13 51.38 61.04
C ARG A 403 31.94 50.91 61.89
N ASN A 404 30.94 50.29 61.28
CA ASN A 404 29.81 49.71 62.00
C ASN A 404 30.22 48.48 62.83
N ALA A 405 31.11 47.62 62.32
CA ALA A 405 31.65 46.48 63.05
C ALA A 405 32.53 46.90 64.24
N THR A 406 33.20 48.04 64.13
CA THR A 406 33.99 48.65 65.22
C THR A 406 33.08 49.20 66.34
N GLY A 407 31.90 49.69 65.98
CA GLY A 407 30.91 50.18 66.93
C GLY A 407 31.32 51.49 67.62
N PRO A 408 30.89 51.74 68.87
CA PRO A 408 31.10 53.02 69.55
C PRO A 408 32.52 53.21 70.12
N ARG A 409 33.40 52.21 70.03
CA ARG A 409 34.74 52.24 70.62
C ARG A 409 35.80 52.50 69.54
N PRO A 410 36.88 53.24 69.86
CA PRO A 410 38.02 53.34 68.95
C PRO A 410 38.71 51.97 68.81
N ALA A 411 39.03 51.54 67.59
CA ALA A 411 39.73 50.30 67.32
C ALA A 411 41.15 50.55 66.78
N LEU A 412 42.09 49.69 67.17
CA LEU A 412 43.47 49.65 66.68
C LEU A 412 43.63 48.78 65.43
N PHE A 413 42.70 47.84 65.20
CA PHE A 413 42.71 46.89 64.09
C PHE A 413 41.31 46.75 63.48
N VAL A 414 41.24 46.33 62.21
CA VAL A 414 39.97 46.08 61.51
C VAL A 414 39.31 44.81 62.07
N PRO A 415 38.03 44.84 62.51
CA PRO A 415 37.34 43.67 63.03
C PRO A 415 37.07 42.62 61.94
N GLU A 416 37.31 41.33 62.24
CA GLU A 416 36.99 40.19 61.36
C GLU A 416 35.50 40.13 60.97
N VAL A 417 34.63 40.59 61.87
CA VAL A 417 33.17 40.67 61.65
C VAL A 417 32.81 41.51 60.41
N GLY A 418 33.58 42.56 60.11
CA GLY A 418 33.37 43.38 58.93
C GLY A 418 33.66 42.60 57.64
N PHE A 419 34.73 41.81 57.64
CA PHE A 419 35.09 40.93 56.52
C PHE A 419 34.04 39.83 56.33
N GLU A 420 33.63 39.14 57.40
CA GLU A 420 32.62 38.08 57.33
C GLU A 420 31.29 38.60 56.75
N LEU A 421 30.84 39.78 57.16
CA LEU A 421 29.60 40.37 56.69
C LEU A 421 29.61 40.65 55.18
N LEU A 422 30.75 41.14 54.67
CA LEU A 422 30.93 41.41 53.24
C LEU A 422 31.01 40.12 52.41
N VAL A 423 31.73 39.11 52.89
CA VAL A 423 31.85 37.81 52.22
C VAL A 423 30.49 37.09 52.18
N LYS A 424 29.74 37.07 53.29
CA LYS A 424 28.39 36.48 53.33
C LYS A 424 27.44 37.15 52.34
N ARG A 425 27.59 38.46 52.09
CA ARG A 425 26.79 39.16 51.06
C ARG A 425 27.10 38.63 49.65
N GLN A 426 28.35 38.31 49.36
CA GLN A 426 28.76 37.76 48.07
C GLN A 426 28.33 36.30 47.89
N ILE A 427 28.49 35.47 48.91
CA ILE A 427 28.07 34.05 48.87
C ILE A 427 26.56 33.92 48.59
N ARG A 428 25.72 34.82 49.16
CA ARG A 428 24.27 34.82 48.88
C ARG A 428 23.92 34.98 47.41
N ARG A 429 24.76 35.65 46.61
CA ARG A 429 24.52 35.85 45.17
C ARG A 429 24.65 34.56 44.36
N LEU A 430 25.25 33.51 44.94
CA LEU A 430 25.43 32.21 44.30
C LEU A 430 24.13 31.36 44.32
N GLN A 431 23.19 31.68 45.20
CA GLN A 431 21.96 30.89 45.38
C GLN A 431 21.05 30.90 44.14
N GLU A 432 20.77 32.08 43.58
CA GLU A 432 19.87 32.22 42.43
C GLU A 432 20.38 31.48 41.17
N PRO A 433 21.66 31.63 40.75
CA PRO A 433 22.23 30.82 39.67
C PRO A 433 22.17 29.31 39.92
N SER A 434 22.34 28.88 41.17
CA SER A 434 22.32 27.47 41.55
C SER A 434 20.92 26.88 41.44
N LEU A 435 19.89 27.61 41.90
CA LEU A 435 18.50 27.23 41.72
C LEU A 435 18.09 27.23 40.24
N ARG A 436 18.56 28.21 39.46
CA ARG A 436 18.31 28.26 38.02
C ARG A 436 18.91 27.07 37.28
N CYS A 437 20.08 26.59 37.70
CA CYS A 437 20.69 25.37 37.17
C CYS A 437 19.78 24.14 37.38
N VAL A 438 19.20 23.98 38.57
CA VAL A 438 18.25 22.89 38.86
C VAL A 438 17.02 22.96 37.94
N GLU A 439 16.48 24.15 37.71
CA GLU A 439 15.35 24.34 36.78
C GLU A 439 15.70 23.94 35.34
N LEU A 440 16.88 24.33 34.85
CA LEU A 440 17.33 23.96 33.50
C LEU A 440 17.49 22.45 33.34
N VAL A 441 18.02 21.76 34.35
CA VAL A 441 18.11 20.29 34.35
C VAL A 441 16.72 19.66 34.39
N HIS A 442 15.79 20.22 35.17
CA HIS A 442 14.41 19.75 35.20
C HIS A 442 13.70 19.86 33.84
N GLU A 443 13.88 21.00 33.14
CA GLU A 443 13.38 21.18 31.78
C GLU A 443 13.95 20.14 30.81
N GLU A 444 15.26 19.87 30.88
CA GLU A 444 15.89 18.88 30.01
C GLU A 444 15.40 17.46 30.30
N LEU A 445 15.27 17.07 31.57
CA LEU A 445 14.69 15.77 31.96
C LEU A 445 13.25 15.60 31.45
N GLN A 446 12.46 16.67 31.41
CA GLN A 446 11.13 16.64 30.78
C GLN A 446 11.20 16.48 29.26
N ARG A 447 12.15 17.14 28.58
CA ARG A 447 12.34 16.99 27.12
C ARG A 447 12.72 15.57 26.73
N ILE A 448 13.52 14.87 27.55
CA ILE A 448 13.95 13.48 27.26
C ILE A 448 12.76 12.55 27.05
N VAL A 449 11.66 12.76 27.79
CA VAL A 449 10.43 11.94 27.65
C VAL A 449 9.88 11.95 26.23
N GLN A 450 10.00 13.08 25.52
CA GLN A 450 9.56 13.24 24.14
C GLN A 450 10.53 12.59 23.14
N HIS A 451 11.79 12.43 23.53
CA HIS A 451 12.90 11.97 22.69
C HIS A 451 13.34 10.53 23.00
N CYS A 452 12.51 9.71 23.66
CA CYS A 452 12.81 8.30 24.01
C CYS A 452 12.92 7.31 22.83
N GLY A 453 13.31 7.77 21.63
CA GLY A 453 13.59 6.96 20.45
C GLY A 453 12.39 6.54 19.62
N ILE A 454 12.63 6.32 18.32
CA ILE A 454 11.61 6.06 17.28
C ILE A 454 10.77 4.80 17.59
N HIS A 455 11.38 3.72 18.07
CA HIS A 455 10.65 2.48 18.35
C HIS A 455 9.66 2.61 19.51
N THR A 456 10.04 3.34 20.55
CA THR A 456 9.17 3.60 21.69
C THR A 456 8.05 4.56 21.28
N GLN A 457 8.36 5.56 20.43
CA GLN A 457 7.34 6.43 19.84
C GLN A 457 6.31 5.67 18.98
N GLN A 458 6.72 4.64 18.22
CA GLN A 458 5.80 3.79 17.46
C GLN A 458 4.86 2.99 18.39
N GLU A 459 5.36 2.41 19.47
CA GLU A 459 4.53 1.73 20.47
C GLU A 459 3.58 2.71 21.19
N MET A 460 4.04 3.92 21.43
CA MET A 460 3.24 5.00 22.02
C MET A 460 2.10 5.45 21.09
N GLN A 461 2.33 5.50 19.78
CA GLN A 461 1.27 5.76 18.79
C GLN A 461 0.20 4.65 18.78
N ARG A 462 0.60 3.40 19.04
CA ARG A 462 -0.33 2.26 19.13
C ARG A 462 -1.24 2.35 20.36
N PHE A 463 -0.76 2.92 21.47
CA PHE A 463 -1.51 3.09 22.72
C PHE A 463 -1.51 4.55 23.23
N PRO A 464 -2.23 5.48 22.59
CA PRO A 464 -2.16 6.91 22.91
C PRO A 464 -2.50 7.22 24.38
N ARG A 465 -3.54 6.57 24.93
CA ARG A 465 -3.95 6.78 26.33
C ARG A 465 -2.89 6.30 27.33
N LEU A 466 -2.15 5.24 27.00
CA LEU A 466 -1.08 4.73 27.86
C LEU A 466 0.11 5.71 27.83
N TYR A 467 0.43 6.24 26.64
CA TYR A 467 1.47 7.24 26.47
C TYR A 467 1.20 8.50 27.30
N ASP A 468 0.00 9.06 27.20
CA ASP A 468 -0.41 10.23 27.99
C ASP A 468 -0.24 9.96 29.50
N LYS A 469 -0.61 8.75 29.95
CA LYS A 469 -0.48 8.38 31.37
C LYS A 469 0.97 8.20 31.81
N ILE A 470 1.83 7.64 30.97
CA ILE A 470 3.27 7.54 31.25
C ILE A 470 3.88 8.94 31.37
N ASN A 471 3.58 9.85 30.44
CA ASN A 471 4.06 11.23 30.46
C ASN A 471 3.61 11.99 31.73
N GLU A 472 2.36 11.82 32.11
CA GLU A 472 1.80 12.40 33.34
C GLU A 472 2.55 11.89 34.58
N VAL A 473 2.78 10.57 34.69
CA VAL A 473 3.49 9.96 35.81
C VAL A 473 4.93 10.45 35.89
N VAL A 474 5.67 10.45 34.77
CA VAL A 474 7.05 10.94 34.75
C VAL A 474 7.13 12.42 35.12
N SER A 475 6.24 13.25 34.57
CA SER A 475 6.18 14.67 34.90
C SER A 475 5.92 14.90 36.38
N ASN A 476 5.03 14.12 36.99
CA ASN A 476 4.73 14.22 38.42
C ASN A 476 5.91 13.77 39.29
N VAL A 477 6.62 12.70 38.90
CA VAL A 477 7.83 12.25 39.58
C VAL A 477 8.91 13.34 39.55
N LEU A 478 9.21 13.90 38.38
CA LEU A 478 10.19 14.98 38.24
C LEU A 478 9.81 16.21 39.08
N LYS A 479 8.53 16.61 39.08
CA LYS A 479 8.04 17.74 39.90
C LYS A 479 8.17 17.46 41.39
N SER A 480 7.88 16.24 41.83
CA SER A 480 8.01 15.85 43.25
C SER A 480 9.45 15.89 43.76
N ARG A 481 10.44 15.71 42.86
CA ARG A 481 11.87 15.74 43.20
C ARG A 481 12.48 17.13 43.13
N LEU A 482 11.85 18.07 42.41
CA LEU A 482 12.34 19.43 42.26
C LEU A 482 12.48 20.17 43.60
N LYS A 483 11.45 20.12 44.45
CA LYS A 483 11.47 20.82 45.74
C LYS A 483 12.55 20.29 46.70
N PRO A 484 12.68 18.97 46.95
CA PRO A 484 13.79 18.44 47.73
C PRO A 484 15.17 18.81 47.20
N THR A 485 15.37 18.85 45.87
CA THR A 485 16.64 19.25 45.26
C THR A 485 16.92 20.73 45.51
N ASN A 486 15.92 21.60 45.36
CA ASN A 486 16.07 23.03 45.68
C ASN A 486 16.42 23.24 47.16
N GLU A 487 15.76 22.53 48.08
CA GLU A 487 16.08 22.60 49.51
C GLU A 487 17.54 22.20 49.80
N ILE A 488 18.07 21.17 49.13
CA ILE A 488 19.48 20.78 49.26
C ILE A 488 20.40 21.89 48.74
N VAL A 489 20.10 22.49 47.58
CA VAL A 489 20.91 23.58 47.01
C VAL A 489 20.90 24.81 47.92
N GLU A 490 19.75 25.17 48.47
CA GLU A 490 19.64 26.25 49.46
C GLU A 490 20.45 25.95 50.72
N ASN A 491 20.39 24.71 51.21
CA ASN A 491 21.16 24.27 52.36
C ASN A 491 22.68 24.32 52.10
N LEU A 492 23.14 23.97 50.89
CA LEU A 492 24.56 24.07 50.53
C LEU A 492 25.06 25.51 50.62
N VAL A 493 24.29 26.47 50.08
CA VAL A 493 24.64 27.90 50.22
C VAL A 493 24.55 28.35 51.68
N ALA A 494 23.56 27.86 52.44
CA ALA A 494 23.42 28.19 53.86
C ALA A 494 24.59 27.66 54.70
N ILE A 495 25.17 26.50 54.35
CA ILE A 495 26.37 25.94 55.00
C ILE A 495 27.56 26.89 54.82
N GLU A 496 27.78 27.38 53.59
CA GLU A 496 28.85 28.36 53.31
C GLU A 496 28.62 29.70 54.03
N LEU A 497 27.37 30.09 54.26
CA LEU A 497 27.04 31.29 55.05
C LEU A 497 27.17 31.09 56.56
N ALA A 498 27.13 29.85 57.06
CA ALA A 498 27.17 29.56 58.48
C ALA A 498 28.55 29.82 59.07
N TYR A 499 29.62 29.39 58.39
CA TYR A 499 30.99 29.48 58.89
C TYR A 499 31.99 29.78 57.78
N ILE A 500 32.77 30.85 57.94
CA ILE A 500 33.86 31.20 57.02
C ILE A 500 35.17 30.66 57.60
N ASN A 501 35.77 29.67 56.93
CA ASN A 501 37.00 29.05 57.40
C ASN A 501 38.25 29.84 56.97
N THR A 502 38.72 30.74 57.83
CA THR A 502 39.98 31.48 57.62
C THR A 502 41.24 30.61 57.72
N LYS A 503 41.11 29.34 58.11
CA LYS A 503 42.21 28.34 58.10
C LYS A 503 42.19 27.45 56.86
N HIS A 504 41.37 27.76 55.86
CA HIS A 504 41.35 27.00 54.62
C HIS A 504 42.76 27.01 53.97
N PRO A 505 43.27 25.88 53.45
CA PRO A 505 44.64 25.80 52.89
C PRO A 505 44.92 26.84 51.80
N GLU A 506 43.91 27.19 51.00
CA GLU A 506 44.03 28.19 49.94
C GLU A 506 43.87 29.65 50.44
N PHE A 507 43.51 29.87 51.70
CA PHE A 507 43.33 31.21 52.28
C PHE A 507 44.67 31.85 52.70
N THR A 508 45.69 31.04 53.03
CA THR A 508 46.98 31.51 53.57
C THR A 508 47.96 32.06 52.52
N ASP A 509 47.83 31.67 51.25
CA ASP A 509 48.61 32.24 50.13
C ASP A 509 48.14 33.66 49.74
N ALA A 510 47.06 34.16 50.35
CA ALA A 510 46.49 35.48 50.10
C ALA A 510 47.32 36.65 50.66
N SER A 511 48.29 36.37 51.53
CA SER A 511 49.08 37.41 52.21
C SER A 511 50.03 38.19 51.29
N LEU A 512 50.17 37.81 50.00
CA LEU A 512 51.10 38.48 49.08
C LEU A 512 50.63 38.72 47.62
N GLY A 513 49.36 38.53 47.22
CA GLY A 513 49.07 39.00 45.85
C GLY A 513 47.71 38.90 45.19
N ASN A 514 46.72 38.11 45.60
CA ASN A 514 45.48 38.04 44.83
C ASN A 514 44.27 37.57 45.66
N ILE A 515 43.60 38.52 46.29
CA ILE A 515 42.29 38.29 46.94
C ILE A 515 41.21 37.96 45.89
N GLN A 516 41.37 38.40 44.63
CA GLN A 516 40.46 38.10 43.53
C GLN A 516 40.47 36.63 43.07
N SER A 517 41.59 35.90 43.20
CA SER A 517 41.67 34.51 42.71
C SER A 517 41.09 33.48 43.68
N ILE A 518 40.93 33.83 44.95
CA ILE A 518 40.50 32.89 46.00
C ILE A 518 38.97 32.76 46.02
N ILE A 519 38.24 33.88 45.91
CA ILE A 519 36.77 33.84 45.87
C ILE A 519 36.28 33.13 44.60
N ALA A 520 36.98 33.31 43.47
CA ALA A 520 36.65 32.65 42.21
C ALA A 520 36.89 31.13 42.24
N ARG A 521 37.89 30.62 42.99
CA ARG A 521 38.25 29.19 42.97
C ARG A 521 37.59 28.35 44.04
N SER A 522 37.32 28.90 45.22
CA SER A 522 36.67 28.14 46.31
C SER A 522 35.23 27.76 45.99
N VAL A 523 34.56 28.52 45.11
CA VAL A 523 33.20 28.19 44.62
C VAL A 523 33.24 27.14 43.50
N ILE A 524 34.30 27.12 42.68
CA ILE A 524 34.40 26.21 41.52
C ILE A 524 34.86 24.80 41.94
N ASN A 525 35.69 24.67 42.98
CA ASN A 525 36.23 23.36 43.40
C ASN A 525 35.27 22.52 44.27
N PHE A 526 34.06 22.99 44.55
CA PHE A 526 33.08 22.28 45.39
C PHE A 526 31.77 21.91 44.67
N PHE A 527 31.62 22.23 43.38
CA PHE A 527 30.47 21.84 42.55
C PHE A 527 30.83 20.75 41.53
#